data_AF-A0A9E1AZD0-F1
#
_entry.id   AF-A0A9E1AZD0-F1
#
_cell.length_a   1.000
_cell.length_b   1.000
_cell.length_c   1.000
_cell.angle_alpha   90.00
_cell.angle_beta   90.00
_cell.angle_gamma   90.00
#
_symmetry.space_group_name_H-M   'P 1'
#
loop_
_entity.id
_entity.type
_entity.pdbx_description
1 polymer ?
#
loop_
_entity_poly.entity_id
_entity_poly.type
_entity_poly.pdbx_seq_one_letter_code
_entity_poly.pdbx_strand_id
1 'polypeptide(L)'
;MKKKFIIILILFVVFITFIAGFSNSYISRRIEHLAYVLVLGIDKGEKARLKISIQFINVSSSSSGASSDSSQIVLTSCEANSMFSGLNLLNSYIGKEINLAHCSVVVFSEEIAKEGISSEIYSLINNEEIRSSANIVVANCKAYDYINNSKPNLENLTSKYFDTFDITSKLTGYFSNITLGDFFNNLSESNSDPIAVLGGLNSTARSEEDKSSSNSSEESSSSSNSSEESSSSSNSGNSDNINGETSNSNSSSQDIEDQEKQEIETTQNNLVAGKSSIVGGRGTENLGLAIFSGDKYIGELTVWESICHSLITNSIDTCIISVEDPLVENKQLEIQLSPNKKSKITSNIENGAININIELNLIANIISLNSNINYEDTDTINKISTATQNRLNDELNKYFDKTARKYNVDIDKYYLSILKYFPYQKNFDNFNYKEKLKNANFNCNTHVNIISSLLITKT
;
A
#
# COMPACT_ATOMS: atom_id res chain seq x y z
N MET A 1 65.03 -8.18 -37.84
CA MET A 1 65.00 -7.71 -36.44
C MET A 1 64.04 -6.53 -36.22
N LYS A 2 64.09 -5.46 -37.05
CA LYS A 2 63.22 -4.27 -36.89
C LYS A 2 61.69 -4.52 -36.89
N LYS A 3 61.17 -5.41 -37.76
CA LYS A 3 59.73 -5.74 -37.78
C LYS A 3 59.24 -6.47 -36.52
N LYS A 4 60.04 -7.38 -35.95
CA LYS A 4 59.72 -8.07 -34.69
C LYS A 4 59.70 -7.10 -33.50
N PHE A 5 60.63 -6.14 -33.49
CA PHE A 5 60.68 -5.09 -32.47
C PHE A 5 59.45 -4.16 -32.52
N ILE A 6 59.01 -3.76 -33.72
CA ILE A 6 57.80 -2.93 -33.90
C ILE A 6 56.54 -3.67 -33.42
N ILE A 7 56.40 -4.96 -33.71
CA ILE A 7 55.27 -5.76 -33.25
C ILE A 7 55.25 -5.85 -31.71
N ILE A 8 56.42 -6.07 -31.08
CA ILE A 8 56.54 -6.11 -29.61
C ILE A 8 56.19 -4.74 -28.99
N LEU A 9 56.60 -3.64 -29.61
CA LEU A 9 56.28 -2.29 -29.16
C LEU A 9 54.76 -2.02 -29.21
N ILE A 10 54.09 -2.40 -30.30
CA ILE A 10 52.62 -2.24 -30.44
C ILE A 10 51.89 -3.07 -29.37
N LEU A 11 52.31 -4.32 -29.15
CA LEU A 11 51.72 -5.20 -28.14
C LEU A 11 51.90 -4.64 -26.72
N PHE A 12 53.06 -4.02 -26.45
CA PHE A 12 53.34 -3.36 -25.18
C PHE A 12 52.48 -2.11 -24.95
N VAL A 13 52.27 -1.29 -25.99
CA VAL A 13 51.38 -0.12 -25.92
C VAL A 13 49.93 -0.55 -25.68
N VAL A 14 49.45 -1.57 -26.40
CA VAL A 14 48.09 -2.12 -26.20
C VAL A 14 47.93 -2.66 -24.77
N PHE A 15 48.94 -3.35 -24.24
CA PHE A 15 48.93 -3.87 -22.87
C PHE A 15 48.90 -2.75 -21.82
N ILE A 16 49.65 -1.66 -22.01
CA ILE A 16 49.61 -0.49 -21.13
C ILE A 16 48.24 0.20 -21.19
N THR A 17 47.66 0.35 -22.39
CA THR A 17 46.31 0.94 -22.50
C THR A 17 45.24 0.05 -21.87
N PHE A 18 45.41 -1.27 -21.91
CA PHE A 18 44.51 -2.21 -21.24
C PHE A 18 44.66 -2.08 -19.71
N ILE A 19 45.87 -2.07 -19.18
CA ILE A 19 46.08 -1.89 -17.73
C ILE A 19 45.56 -0.53 -17.26
N ALA A 20 45.82 0.56 -17.99
CA ALA A 20 45.35 1.89 -17.62
C ALA A 20 43.83 2.08 -17.80
N GLY A 21 43.23 1.40 -18.78
CA GLY A 21 41.78 1.42 -19.01
C GLY A 21 41.00 0.58 -17.99
N PHE A 22 41.59 -0.49 -17.48
CA PHE A 22 40.95 -1.39 -16.50
C PHE A 22 41.37 -1.13 -15.05
N SER A 23 42.42 -0.34 -14.76
CA SER A 23 42.88 -0.07 -13.38
C SER A 23 41.85 0.63 -12.50
N ASN A 24 41.06 1.56 -13.06
CA ASN A 24 40.00 2.27 -12.32
C ASN A 24 38.72 1.42 -12.14
N SER A 25 38.60 0.28 -12.82
CA SER A 25 37.42 -0.60 -12.70
C SER A 25 37.47 -1.51 -11.45
N TYR A 26 38.54 -1.44 -10.66
CA TYR A 26 38.79 -2.31 -9.50
C TYR A 26 38.56 -1.63 -8.14
N ILE A 27 37.80 -0.54 -8.06
CA ILE A 27 37.19 -0.14 -6.78
C ILE A 27 36.07 -1.13 -6.50
N SER A 28 36.42 -2.31 -5.96
CA SER A 28 35.45 -3.28 -5.50
C SER A 28 34.81 -2.73 -4.22
N ARG A 29 33.54 -2.32 -4.32
CA ARG A 29 32.71 -2.12 -3.13
C ARG A 29 32.51 -3.50 -2.49
N ARG A 30 33.19 -3.76 -1.38
CA ARG A 30 33.03 -5.02 -0.65
C ARG A 30 31.60 -5.09 -0.10
N ILE A 31 30.92 -6.22 -0.33
CA ILE A 31 29.55 -6.46 0.15
C ILE A 31 29.43 -6.18 1.66
N GLU A 32 30.49 -6.46 2.42
CA GLU A 32 30.59 -6.24 3.86
C GLU A 32 30.50 -4.76 4.27
N HIS A 33 30.88 -3.82 3.39
CA HIS A 33 30.90 -2.38 3.64
C HIS A 33 29.56 -1.70 3.30
N LEU A 34 28.64 -2.42 2.67
CA LEU A 34 27.34 -1.91 2.27
C LEU A 34 26.27 -2.28 3.28
N ALA A 35 25.33 -1.35 3.51
CA ALA A 35 24.08 -1.60 4.21
C ALA A 35 22.94 -1.52 3.20
N TYR A 36 22.41 -2.68 2.79
CA TYR A 36 21.32 -2.76 1.84
C TYR A 36 19.99 -2.46 2.51
N VAL A 37 19.39 -1.34 2.12
CA VAL A 37 18.09 -0.91 2.60
C VAL A 37 17.01 -1.75 1.91
N LEU A 38 16.10 -2.31 2.71
CA LEU A 38 14.92 -3.03 2.25
C LEU A 38 13.69 -2.13 2.17
N VAL A 39 13.58 -1.20 3.12
CA VAL A 39 12.44 -0.28 3.24
C VAL A 39 12.95 1.11 3.58
N LEU A 40 12.44 2.10 2.86
CA LEU A 40 12.66 3.52 3.14
C LEU A 40 11.35 4.14 3.64
N GLY A 41 11.37 4.76 4.81
CA GLY A 41 10.28 5.53 5.38
C GLY A 41 10.56 7.02 5.32
N ILE A 42 9.56 7.81 4.94
CA ILE A 42 9.61 9.27 4.91
C ILE A 42 8.44 9.80 5.72
N ASP A 43 8.77 10.36 6.86
CA ASP A 43 7.87 11.05 7.77
C ASP A 43 8.11 12.56 7.69
N LYS A 44 7.13 13.35 8.14
CA LYS A 44 7.39 14.74 8.50
C LYS A 44 8.23 14.76 9.77
N GLY A 45 9.29 15.57 9.79
CA GLY A 45 10.15 15.71 10.96
C GLY A 45 9.61 16.76 11.95
N GLU A 46 10.02 16.64 13.21
CA GLU A 46 9.66 17.62 14.25
C GLU A 46 10.63 18.82 14.25
N LYS A 47 11.92 18.58 14.04
CA LYS A 47 12.99 19.60 14.08
C LYS A 47 13.54 19.94 12.69
N ALA A 48 13.34 19.06 11.72
CA ALA A 48 13.69 19.27 10.32
C ALA A 48 12.52 18.89 9.41
N ARG A 49 12.59 19.23 8.12
CA ARG A 49 11.49 18.95 7.17
C ARG A 49 11.10 17.48 7.14
N LEU A 50 12.06 16.56 7.11
CA LEU A 50 11.85 15.13 6.94
C LEU A 50 12.42 14.35 8.12
N LYS A 51 11.74 13.28 8.51
CA LYS A 51 12.29 12.19 9.30
C LYS A 51 12.44 10.97 8.38
N ILE A 52 13.68 10.58 8.13
CA ILE A 52 14.04 9.49 7.23
C ILE A 52 14.31 8.25 8.06
N SER A 53 13.63 7.16 7.72
CA SER A 53 13.72 5.87 8.40
C SER A 53 14.20 4.81 7.41
N ILE A 54 15.18 3.98 7.78
CA ILE A 54 15.66 2.90 6.93
C ILE A 54 15.64 1.57 7.68
N GLN A 55 15.15 0.55 7.00
CA GLN A 55 15.19 -0.83 7.47
C GLN A 55 16.21 -1.62 6.64
N PHE A 56 17.11 -2.34 7.31
CA PHE A 56 18.09 -3.22 6.66
C PHE A 56 18.33 -4.48 7.50
N ILE A 57 18.94 -5.50 6.88
CA ILE A 57 19.31 -6.75 7.57
C ILE A 57 20.74 -6.64 8.11
N ASN A 58 20.92 -7.04 9.37
CA ASN A 58 22.25 -7.26 9.93
C ASN A 58 22.78 -8.64 9.54
N VAL A 59 23.70 -8.69 8.58
CA VAL A 59 24.29 -9.95 8.08
C VAL A 59 25.29 -10.57 9.07
N SER A 60 25.72 -9.85 10.11
CA SER A 60 26.70 -10.38 11.08
C SER A 60 26.12 -11.41 12.07
N SER A 61 24.80 -11.50 12.20
CA SER A 61 24.09 -12.46 13.06
C SER A 61 23.72 -13.78 12.38
N SER A 62 24.03 -13.99 11.10
CA SER A 62 23.65 -15.18 10.35
C SER A 62 24.60 -16.38 10.51
N SER A 63 25.65 -16.26 11.34
CA SER A 63 26.69 -17.29 11.53
C SER A 63 26.43 -18.25 12.70
N SER A 64 25.41 -18.01 13.53
CA SER A 64 25.04 -18.87 14.65
C SER A 64 23.68 -19.53 14.38
N GLY A 65 23.67 -20.85 14.18
CA GLY A 65 22.48 -21.67 13.87
C GLY A 65 21.42 -21.76 14.98
N ALA A 66 20.94 -20.63 15.49
CA ALA A 66 19.82 -20.53 16.41
C ALA A 66 18.60 -19.96 15.67
N SER A 67 17.55 -20.78 15.62
CA SER A 67 16.23 -20.46 15.08
C SER A 67 15.52 -19.41 15.95
N SER A 68 15.67 -18.13 15.63
CA SER A 68 14.74 -17.05 15.99
C SER A 68 14.99 -15.83 15.09
N ASP A 69 14.21 -15.76 14.00
CA ASP A 69 14.39 -14.87 12.85
C ASP A 69 14.01 -13.38 13.07
N SER A 70 13.56 -12.97 14.26
CA SER A 70 13.20 -11.57 14.54
C SER A 70 14.38 -10.67 14.93
N SER A 71 15.57 -11.23 15.13
CA SER A 71 16.77 -10.52 15.64
C SER A 71 17.66 -9.89 14.58
N GLN A 72 17.29 -9.98 13.29
CA GLN A 72 18.16 -9.59 12.16
C GLN A 72 17.76 -8.26 11.50
N ILE A 73 16.61 -7.69 11.85
CA ILE A 73 16.09 -6.47 11.23
C ILE A 73 16.49 -5.26 12.10
N VAL A 74 17.19 -4.31 11.50
CA VAL A 74 17.54 -3.03 12.14
C VAL A 74 16.74 -1.92 11.48
N LEU A 75 16.01 -1.15 12.30
CA LEU A 75 15.31 0.06 11.89
C LEU A 75 15.99 1.26 12.55
N THR A 76 16.51 2.18 11.75
CA THR A 76 17.15 3.42 12.23
C THR A 76 16.46 4.61 11.57
N SER A 77 16.34 5.72 12.30
CA SER A 77 15.82 6.97 11.74
C SER A 77 16.66 8.17 12.12
N CYS A 78 16.57 9.23 11.32
CA CYS A 78 17.15 10.54 11.61
C CYS A 78 16.28 11.66 11.02
N GLU A 79 16.47 12.89 11.50
CA GLU A 79 15.82 14.06 10.92
C GLU A 79 16.78 14.85 10.05
N ALA A 80 16.31 15.30 8.88
CA ALA A 80 17.08 16.10 7.94
C ALA A 80 16.17 16.94 7.04
N ASN A 81 16.73 18.00 6.43
CA ASN A 81 15.99 18.83 5.47
C ASN A 81 15.88 18.22 4.06
N SER A 82 16.63 17.16 3.78
CA SER A 82 16.55 16.41 2.53
C SER A 82 16.82 14.93 2.76
N MET A 83 16.28 14.08 1.86
CA MET A 83 16.50 12.64 1.90
C MET A 83 17.98 12.29 1.89
N PHE A 84 18.76 12.85 0.96
CA PHE A 84 20.20 12.54 0.84
C PHE A 84 21.02 13.01 2.05
N SER A 85 20.68 14.15 2.65
CA SER A 85 21.32 14.58 3.91
C SER A 85 21.02 13.59 5.04
N GLY A 86 19.79 13.08 5.12
CA GLY A 86 19.40 12.07 6.10
C GLY A 86 20.14 10.75 5.88
N LEU A 87 20.20 10.24 4.64
CA LEU A 87 20.95 9.05 4.29
C LEU A 87 22.44 9.21 4.63
N ASN A 88 23.04 10.37 4.34
CA ASN A 88 24.44 10.63 4.67
C ASN A 88 24.69 10.70 6.20
N LEU A 89 23.74 11.22 6.98
CA LEU A 89 23.81 11.20 8.43
C LEU A 89 23.73 9.77 8.97
N LEU A 90 22.82 8.96 8.43
CA LEU A 90 22.66 7.55 8.79
C LEU A 90 23.90 6.71 8.43
N ASN A 91 24.58 7.01 7.32
CA ASN A 91 25.87 6.39 6.96
C ASN A 91 26.89 6.54 8.10
N SER A 92 26.99 7.73 8.70
CA SER A 92 27.92 7.99 9.80
C SER A 92 27.58 7.22 11.07
N TYR A 93 26.29 6.95 11.31
CA TYR A 93 25.84 6.19 12.49
C TYR A 93 26.03 4.68 12.30
N ILE A 94 25.66 4.14 11.14
CA ILE A 94 25.72 2.70 10.84
C ILE A 94 27.17 2.26 10.60
N GLY A 95 28.05 3.17 10.18
CA GLY A 95 29.44 2.86 9.85
C GLY A 95 29.59 2.05 8.56
N LYS A 96 28.57 2.10 7.68
CA LYS A 96 28.52 1.45 6.36
C LYS A 96 27.96 2.41 5.34
N GLU A 97 28.25 2.18 4.06
CA GLU A 97 27.62 2.89 2.96
C GLU A 97 26.24 2.29 2.70
N ILE A 98 25.19 3.09 2.92
CA ILE A 98 23.82 2.77 2.58
C ILE A 98 23.70 2.63 1.07
N ASN A 99 23.03 1.55 0.65
CA ASN A 99 22.73 1.29 -0.74
C ASN A 99 21.24 0.94 -0.90
N LEU A 100 20.58 1.58 -1.87
CA LEU A 100 19.13 1.44 -2.09
C LEU A 100 18.76 0.36 -3.14
N ALA A 101 19.72 -0.40 -3.66
CA ALA A 101 19.49 -1.35 -4.75
C ALA A 101 18.57 -2.53 -4.42
N HIS A 102 18.26 -2.74 -3.15
CA HIS A 102 17.33 -3.75 -2.65
C HIS A 102 16.10 -3.16 -1.95
N CYS A 103 15.88 -1.85 -2.07
CA CYS A 103 14.71 -1.21 -1.52
C CYS A 103 13.47 -1.72 -2.27
N SER A 104 12.63 -2.51 -1.60
CA SER A 104 11.41 -3.08 -2.18
C SER A 104 10.21 -2.15 -2.02
N VAL A 105 10.24 -1.23 -1.06
CA VAL A 105 9.12 -0.32 -0.80
C VAL A 105 9.59 1.02 -0.21
N VAL A 106 8.92 2.09 -0.63
CA VAL A 106 9.02 3.44 -0.06
C VAL A 106 7.69 3.77 0.62
N VAL A 107 7.74 4.07 1.91
CA VAL A 107 6.58 4.38 2.74
C VAL A 107 6.59 5.86 3.08
N PHE A 108 5.52 6.58 2.74
CA PHE A 108 5.29 7.95 3.14
C PHE A 108 4.23 7.98 4.24
N SER A 109 4.40 8.79 5.27
CA SER A 109 3.27 9.11 6.15
C SER A 109 2.23 9.94 5.41
N GLU A 110 0.97 9.81 5.81
CA GLU A 110 -0.11 10.64 5.28
C GLU A 110 0.16 12.14 5.49
N GLU A 111 0.80 12.51 6.60
CA GLU A 111 1.12 13.90 6.92
C GLU A 111 2.07 14.53 5.88
N ILE A 112 3.18 13.87 5.55
CA ILE A 112 4.09 14.39 4.51
C ILE A 112 3.46 14.31 3.12
N ALA A 113 2.64 13.27 2.86
CA ALA A 113 1.93 13.11 1.60
C ALA A 113 0.95 14.26 1.33
N LYS A 114 0.31 14.81 2.37
CA LYS A 114 -0.57 16.00 2.27
C LYS A 114 0.20 17.28 1.93
N GLU A 115 1.44 17.42 2.40
CA GLU A 115 2.28 18.58 2.10
C GLU A 115 2.78 18.59 0.65
N GLY A 116 2.95 17.40 0.07
CA GLY A 116 3.40 17.18 -1.31
C GLY A 116 4.73 16.43 -1.35
N ILE A 117 4.83 15.40 -2.19
CA ILE A 117 5.97 14.48 -2.23
C ILE A 117 6.77 14.49 -3.54
N SER A 118 6.53 15.47 -4.42
CA SER A 118 7.20 15.54 -5.73
C SER A 118 8.73 15.57 -5.62
N SER A 119 9.25 16.39 -4.69
CA SER A 119 10.69 16.51 -4.40
C SER A 119 11.32 15.16 -4.08
N GLU A 120 10.66 14.38 -3.23
CA GLU A 120 11.12 13.08 -2.76
C GLU A 120 11.03 12.05 -3.89
N ILE A 121 9.93 12.03 -4.65
CA ILE A 121 9.75 11.16 -5.81
C ILE A 121 10.81 11.43 -6.88
N TYR A 122 11.07 12.69 -7.24
CA TYR A 122 12.11 13.04 -8.21
C TYR A 122 13.51 12.69 -7.71
N SER A 123 13.77 12.87 -6.41
CA SER A 123 15.05 12.49 -5.80
C SER A 123 15.27 10.98 -5.84
N LEU A 124 14.21 10.19 -5.64
CA LEU A 124 14.26 8.74 -5.72
C LEU A 124 14.45 8.27 -7.17
N ILE A 125 13.64 8.76 -8.11
CA ILE A 125 13.75 8.36 -9.53
C ILE A 125 15.11 8.75 -10.15
N ASN A 126 15.70 9.87 -9.73
CA ASN A 126 17.03 10.28 -10.17
C ASN A 126 18.17 9.51 -9.49
N ASN A 127 17.90 8.73 -8.44
CA ASN A 127 18.91 7.91 -7.79
C ASN A 127 19.15 6.64 -8.61
N GLU A 128 20.40 6.42 -9.03
CA GLU A 128 20.78 5.28 -9.88
C GLU A 128 20.69 3.91 -9.18
N GLU A 129 20.58 3.88 -7.84
CA GLU A 129 20.54 2.64 -7.07
C GLU A 129 19.10 2.12 -6.89
N ILE A 130 18.15 2.99 -6.56
CA ILE A 130 16.78 2.56 -6.27
C ILE A 130 16.07 2.10 -7.54
N ARG A 131 15.32 1.01 -7.42
CA ARG A 131 14.55 0.46 -8.53
C ARG A 131 13.24 1.22 -8.67
N SER A 132 12.88 1.60 -9.89
CA SER A 132 11.55 2.14 -10.20
C SER A 132 10.42 1.15 -9.89
N SER A 133 10.71 -0.15 -9.81
CA SER A 133 9.76 -1.19 -9.41
C SER A 133 9.50 -1.28 -7.90
N ALA A 134 10.18 -0.48 -7.06
CA ALA A 134 9.89 -0.43 -5.63
C ALA A 134 8.45 0.05 -5.42
N ASN A 135 7.71 -0.61 -4.51
CA ASN A 135 6.33 -0.25 -4.23
C ASN A 135 6.25 1.08 -3.49
N ILE A 136 5.15 1.82 -3.66
CA ILE A 136 4.87 3.03 -2.91
C ILE A 136 3.65 2.84 -2.00
N VAL A 137 3.83 3.15 -0.72
CA VAL A 137 2.79 3.07 0.32
C VAL A 137 2.62 4.44 0.95
N VAL A 138 1.37 4.85 1.15
CA VAL A 138 1.01 5.95 2.03
C VAL A 138 0.39 5.36 3.29
N ALA A 139 1.06 5.55 4.43
CA ALA A 139 0.60 5.05 5.72
C ALA A 139 -0.26 6.11 6.40
N ASN A 140 -1.44 5.72 6.90
CA ASN A 140 -2.28 6.57 7.75
C ASN A 140 -1.76 6.73 9.21
N CYS A 141 -0.61 6.14 9.49
CA CYS A 141 0.19 6.31 10.70
C CYS A 141 1.58 6.85 10.29
N LYS A 142 2.51 7.01 11.25
CA LYS A 142 3.90 7.34 10.90
C LYS A 142 4.49 6.20 10.07
N ALA A 143 5.24 6.53 9.02
CA ALA A 143 5.94 5.57 8.19
C ALA A 143 6.91 4.73 9.04
N TYR A 144 7.58 5.33 10.03
CA TYR A 144 8.38 4.58 11.01
C TYR A 144 7.58 3.46 11.70
N ASP A 145 6.37 3.75 12.19
CA ASP A 145 5.56 2.80 12.94
C ASP A 145 5.00 1.70 12.03
N TYR A 146 4.59 2.05 10.80
CA TYR A 146 4.25 1.07 9.78
C TYR A 146 5.42 0.11 9.50
N ILE A 147 6.66 0.61 9.35
CA ILE A 147 7.83 -0.23 9.08
C ILE A 147 8.17 -1.12 10.29
N ASN A 148 8.12 -0.56 11.51
CA ASN A 148 8.40 -1.29 12.75
C ASN A 148 7.41 -2.45 12.97
N ASN A 149 6.16 -2.27 12.56
CA ASN A 149 5.10 -3.26 12.68
C ASN A 149 4.97 -4.22 11.48
N SER A 150 5.71 -3.97 10.39
CA SER A 150 5.74 -4.82 9.19
C SER A 150 6.64 -6.05 9.38
N LYS A 151 6.26 -6.90 10.34
CA LYS A 151 6.94 -8.16 10.67
C LYS A 151 6.15 -9.34 10.06
N PRO A 152 6.52 -9.84 8.88
CA PRO A 152 5.77 -10.91 8.23
C PRO A 152 5.83 -12.23 9.02
N ASN A 153 4.72 -12.96 9.06
CA ASN A 153 4.63 -14.26 9.72
C ASN A 153 5.10 -15.43 8.85
N LEU A 154 5.00 -15.28 7.52
CA LEU A 154 5.19 -16.36 6.54
C LEU A 154 6.47 -16.22 5.71
N GLU A 155 7.14 -15.07 5.80
CA GLU A 155 8.37 -14.78 5.08
C GLU A 155 9.48 -14.43 6.06
N ASN A 156 10.69 -14.92 5.81
CA ASN A 156 11.84 -14.65 6.68
C ASN A 156 12.39 -13.23 6.48
N LEU A 157 12.09 -12.59 5.35
CA LEU A 157 12.55 -11.26 5.00
C LEU A 157 11.37 -10.34 4.68
N THR A 158 11.38 -9.15 5.29
CA THR A 158 10.36 -8.13 5.04
C THR A 158 10.30 -7.69 3.57
N SER A 159 11.42 -7.70 2.83
CA SER A 159 11.42 -7.42 1.39
C SER A 159 10.60 -8.43 0.58
N LYS A 160 10.72 -9.73 0.89
CA LYS A 160 9.92 -10.77 0.22
C LYS A 160 8.43 -10.60 0.45
N TYR A 161 8.06 -10.15 1.65
CA TYR A 161 6.66 -9.81 1.93
C TYR A 161 6.14 -8.72 0.99
N PHE A 162 6.92 -7.65 0.78
CA PHE A 162 6.52 -6.59 -0.16
C PHE A 162 6.49 -7.05 -1.62
N ASP A 163 7.34 -8.00 -2.00
CA ASP A 163 7.28 -8.61 -3.35
C ASP A 163 5.95 -9.38 -3.58
N THR A 164 5.24 -9.79 -2.51
CA THR A 164 3.92 -10.44 -2.63
C THR A 164 2.77 -9.48 -2.96
N PHE A 165 2.99 -8.17 -2.94
CA PHE A 165 1.94 -7.18 -3.21
C PHE A 165 1.32 -7.38 -4.59
N ASP A 166 2.12 -7.64 -5.63
CA ASP A 166 1.63 -7.87 -6.99
C ASP A 166 0.64 -9.05 -7.08
N ILE A 167 0.98 -10.16 -6.42
CA ILE A 167 0.14 -11.37 -6.43
C ILE A 167 -1.11 -11.15 -5.57
N THR A 168 -0.96 -10.58 -4.37
CA THR A 168 -2.08 -10.41 -3.43
C THR A 168 -3.08 -9.36 -3.92
N SER A 169 -2.64 -8.28 -4.57
CA SER A 169 -3.54 -7.31 -5.19
C SER A 169 -4.37 -7.93 -6.31
N LYS A 170 -3.75 -8.80 -7.13
CA LYS A 170 -4.45 -9.47 -8.24
C LYS A 170 -5.48 -10.51 -7.79
N LEU A 171 -5.25 -11.15 -6.64
CA LEU A 171 -6.13 -12.20 -6.10
C LEU A 171 -7.28 -11.68 -5.24
N THR A 172 -7.16 -10.48 -4.69
CA THR A 172 -8.18 -9.92 -3.76
C THR A 172 -8.85 -8.68 -4.31
N GLY A 173 -8.13 -7.84 -5.06
CA GLY A 173 -8.59 -6.51 -5.48
C GLY A 173 -8.68 -5.48 -4.35
N TYR A 174 -8.25 -5.81 -3.13
CA TYR A 174 -8.44 -4.94 -1.95
C TYR A 174 -7.57 -3.69 -1.98
N PHE A 175 -6.49 -3.75 -2.76
CA PHE A 175 -5.63 -2.64 -3.14
C PHE A 175 -5.05 -2.98 -4.52
N SER A 176 -4.36 -2.04 -5.15
CA SER A 176 -3.61 -2.28 -6.39
C SER A 176 -2.13 -2.14 -6.12
N ASN A 177 -1.30 -3.00 -6.71
CA ASN A 177 0.15 -2.86 -6.62
C ASN A 177 0.62 -1.63 -7.41
N ILE A 178 1.17 -0.62 -6.74
CA ILE A 178 1.66 0.61 -7.37
C ILE A 178 3.14 0.77 -7.10
N THR A 179 3.92 0.93 -8.16
CA THR A 179 5.37 1.15 -8.08
C THR A 179 5.73 2.64 -8.10
N LEU A 180 6.95 2.96 -7.67
CA LEU A 180 7.54 4.29 -7.76
C LEU A 180 7.55 4.81 -9.20
N GLY A 181 7.81 3.93 -10.17
CA GLY A 181 7.75 4.23 -11.59
C GLY A 181 6.34 4.57 -12.06
N ASP A 182 5.33 3.82 -11.63
CA ASP A 182 3.93 4.11 -11.94
C ASP A 182 3.50 5.46 -11.36
N PHE A 183 3.87 5.72 -10.10
CA PHE A 183 3.59 6.99 -9.45
C PHE A 183 4.24 8.16 -10.20
N PHE A 184 5.54 8.06 -10.52
CA PHE A 184 6.27 9.09 -11.25
C PHE A 184 5.69 9.35 -12.65
N ASN A 185 5.32 8.29 -13.37
CA ASN A 185 4.70 8.41 -14.69
C ASN A 185 3.38 9.18 -14.61
N ASN A 186 2.50 8.82 -13.66
CA ASN A 186 1.24 9.53 -13.47
C ASN A 186 1.46 10.97 -12.98
N LEU A 187 2.46 11.22 -12.13
CA LEU A 187 2.80 12.56 -11.66
C LEU A 187 3.30 13.47 -12.80
N SER A 188 3.94 12.88 -13.80
CA SER A 188 4.49 13.59 -14.97
C SER A 188 3.46 13.77 -16.09
N GLU A 189 2.34 13.05 -16.05
CA GLU A 189 1.25 13.18 -17.01
C GLU A 189 0.34 14.37 -16.65
N SER A 190 -0.06 15.18 -17.64
CA SER A 190 -0.88 16.38 -17.37
C SER A 190 -2.36 16.10 -17.08
N ASN A 191 -2.84 14.90 -17.42
CA ASN A 191 -4.26 14.53 -17.34
C ASN A 191 -4.48 13.16 -16.66
N SER A 192 -3.49 12.68 -15.94
CA SER A 192 -3.58 11.52 -15.05
C SER A 192 -3.17 11.97 -13.66
N ASP A 193 -3.74 11.37 -12.63
CA ASP A 193 -3.38 11.69 -11.24
C ASP A 193 -2.78 10.44 -10.55
N PRO A 194 -1.76 10.59 -9.69
CA PRO A 194 -1.13 9.45 -9.01
C PRO A 194 -2.02 8.79 -7.96
N ILE A 195 -1.73 7.51 -7.72
CA ILE A 195 -2.27 6.74 -6.60
C ILE A 195 -1.13 5.98 -5.90
N ALA A 196 -1.36 5.51 -4.69
CA ALA A 196 -0.43 4.65 -3.97
C ALA A 196 -1.20 3.60 -3.15
N VAL A 197 -0.51 2.57 -2.66
CA VAL A 197 -1.12 1.61 -1.72
C VAL A 197 -1.43 2.34 -0.41
N LEU A 198 -2.65 2.18 0.12
CA LEU A 198 -2.99 2.69 1.45
C LEU A 198 -2.60 1.66 2.51
N GLY A 199 -1.66 2.05 3.37
CA GLY A 199 -1.15 1.24 4.47
C GLY A 199 -1.62 1.75 5.83
N GLY A 200 -1.64 0.87 6.82
CA GLY A 200 -1.96 1.24 8.20
C GLY A 200 -1.63 0.14 9.20
N LEU A 201 -1.81 0.45 10.48
CA LEU A 201 -1.70 -0.54 11.55
C LEU A 201 -3.00 -1.32 11.68
N ASN A 202 -2.89 -2.62 12.02
CA ASN A 202 -4.04 -3.46 12.34
C ASN A 202 -4.58 -3.16 13.75
N SER A 203 -5.69 -3.79 14.14
CA SER A 203 -6.36 -3.51 15.41
C SER A 203 -5.48 -3.71 16.65
N THR A 204 -4.64 -4.74 16.65
CA THR A 204 -3.69 -5.02 17.74
C THR A 204 -2.61 -3.95 17.85
N ALA A 205 -1.95 -3.63 16.74
CA ALA A 205 -0.84 -2.69 16.72
C ALA A 205 -1.29 -1.26 17.02
N ARG A 206 -2.48 -0.84 16.56
CA ARG A 206 -3.09 0.45 16.96
C ARG A 206 -3.27 0.53 18.48
N SER A 207 -3.82 -0.52 19.08
CA SER A 207 -4.05 -0.57 20.53
C SER A 207 -2.75 -0.53 21.35
N GLU A 208 -1.64 -1.05 20.82
CA GLU A 208 -0.32 -0.98 21.45
C GLU A 208 0.30 0.42 21.29
N GLU A 209 0.15 1.04 20.12
CA GLU A 209 0.61 2.40 19.83
C GLU A 209 -0.09 3.41 20.76
N ASP A 210 -1.41 3.33 20.90
CA ASP A 210 -2.22 4.21 21.74
C ASP A 210 -1.83 4.13 23.23
N LYS A 211 -1.44 2.95 23.71
CA LYS A 211 -0.93 2.77 25.08
C LYS A 211 0.46 3.38 25.25
N SER A 212 1.31 3.27 24.24
CA SER A 212 2.66 3.83 24.28
C SER A 212 2.66 5.36 24.24
N SER A 213 1.75 5.97 23.46
CA SER A 213 1.59 7.42 23.37
C SER A 213 1.01 8.00 24.67
N SER A 214 0.04 7.33 25.28
CA SER A 214 -0.55 7.73 26.57
C SER A 214 0.48 7.75 27.70
N ASN A 215 1.32 6.72 27.82
CA ASN A 215 2.38 6.67 28.84
C ASN A 215 3.45 7.75 28.66
N SER A 216 3.73 8.18 27.42
CA SER A 216 4.70 9.24 27.14
C SER A 216 4.22 10.64 27.58
N SER A 217 2.91 10.82 27.75
CA SER A 217 2.31 12.08 28.20
C SER A 217 2.26 12.24 29.72
N GLU A 218 2.17 11.13 30.48
CA GLU A 218 2.12 11.17 31.96
C GLU A 218 3.50 11.40 32.61
N GLU A 219 4.60 10.98 31.97
CA GLU A 219 5.97 11.19 32.50
C GLU A 219 6.45 12.65 32.45
N SER A 220 5.70 13.56 31.82
CA SER A 220 6.04 14.99 31.80
C SER A 220 5.52 15.78 33.01
N SER A 221 4.81 15.14 33.95
CA SER A 221 4.18 15.82 35.10
C SER A 221 4.35 15.12 36.46
N SER A 222 5.48 14.48 36.73
CA SER A 222 5.97 14.25 38.10
C SER A 222 7.40 13.71 38.03
N SER A 223 8.44 14.41 38.49
CA SER A 223 8.77 14.40 39.91
C SER A 223 9.99 15.30 40.16
N SER A 224 9.75 16.38 40.91
CA SER A 224 10.77 17.01 41.76
C SER A 224 10.57 16.44 43.16
N ASN A 225 11.45 15.56 43.64
CA ASN A 225 12.07 15.61 44.97
C ASN A 225 12.77 14.30 45.39
N SER A 226 13.99 14.52 45.91
CA SER A 226 14.67 13.87 47.04
C SER A 226 14.79 12.33 47.14
N SER A 227 16.04 11.89 46.99
CA SER A 227 16.83 11.05 47.93
C SER A 227 16.08 10.25 49.02
N GLU A 228 16.30 8.93 49.04
CA GLU A 228 16.94 8.21 50.16
C GLU A 228 17.20 6.73 49.83
N GLU A 229 18.10 6.14 50.61
CA GLU A 229 18.89 4.93 50.40
C GLU A 229 18.15 3.59 50.62
N SER A 230 18.66 2.54 49.95
CA SER A 230 18.81 1.15 50.44
C SER A 230 17.51 0.37 50.79
N SER A 231 17.30 -0.90 50.44
CA SER A 231 18.15 -2.05 50.63
C SER A 231 17.42 -3.32 50.13
N SER A 232 18.21 -4.25 49.58
CA SER A 232 18.13 -5.71 49.68
C SER A 232 16.80 -6.47 49.82
N SER A 233 16.68 -7.42 48.88
CA SER A 233 16.45 -8.87 49.09
C SER A 233 15.06 -9.41 49.44
N SER A 234 14.55 -10.19 48.48
CA SER A 234 14.23 -11.61 48.60
C SER A 234 13.32 -12.06 49.76
N ASN A 235 12.16 -12.60 49.41
CA ASN A 235 11.94 -14.04 49.23
C ASN A 235 10.48 -14.45 49.54
N SER A 236 9.94 -15.32 48.69
CA SER A 236 9.16 -16.52 49.04
C SER A 236 7.80 -16.44 49.74
N GLY A 237 6.84 -17.15 49.14
CA GLY A 237 5.79 -17.92 49.84
C GLY A 237 4.39 -17.39 49.55
N ASN A 238 3.70 -17.89 48.51
CA ASN A 238 2.94 -19.14 48.49
C ASN A 238 1.83 -19.21 49.56
N SER A 239 0.57 -19.08 49.14
CA SER A 239 -0.53 -19.93 49.61
C SER A 239 -1.84 -19.63 48.88
N ASP A 240 -2.38 -20.70 48.30
CA ASP A 240 -3.78 -21.02 47.99
C ASP A 240 -4.84 -20.33 48.86
N ASN A 241 -5.95 -19.86 48.27
CA ASN A 241 -7.25 -20.57 48.27
C ASN A 241 -8.45 -19.67 47.88
N ILE A 242 -9.24 -20.19 46.94
CA ILE A 242 -10.70 -20.40 46.97
C ILE A 242 -11.66 -19.20 47.16
N ASN A 243 -12.44 -19.00 46.08
CA ASN A 243 -13.86 -18.64 45.93
C ASN A 243 -14.49 -17.56 46.82
N GLY A 244 -15.05 -16.56 46.15
CA GLY A 244 -16.18 -15.76 46.63
C GLY A 244 -16.80 -14.97 45.50
N GLU A 245 -17.92 -15.48 44.95
CA GLU A 245 -18.85 -14.67 44.17
C GLU A 245 -19.32 -13.49 45.03
N THR A 246 -19.28 -12.28 44.48
CA THR A 246 -20.26 -11.25 44.83
C THR A 246 -20.31 -10.19 43.75
N SER A 247 -21.41 -10.26 43.01
CA SER A 247 -21.94 -9.19 42.19
C SER A 247 -22.10 -7.93 43.04
N ASN A 248 -21.48 -6.83 42.63
CA ASN A 248 -21.87 -5.51 43.10
C ASN A 248 -21.96 -4.56 41.91
N SER A 249 -23.18 -4.41 41.44
CA SER A 249 -23.63 -3.28 40.63
C SER A 249 -23.51 -2.00 41.46
N ASN A 250 -22.71 -1.04 41.01
CA ASN A 250 -22.91 0.36 41.35
C ASN A 250 -22.78 1.20 40.09
N SER A 251 -23.93 1.75 39.68
CA SER A 251 -24.06 2.84 38.73
C SER A 251 -23.86 4.17 39.44
N SER A 252 -22.90 4.96 39.00
CA SER A 252 -22.88 6.43 39.10
C SER A 252 -21.82 6.90 38.09
N SER A 253 -22.22 7.15 36.86
CA SER A 253 -22.52 8.49 36.34
C SER A 253 -21.28 9.34 36.12
N GLN A 254 -20.93 9.44 34.83
CA GLN A 254 -20.49 10.65 34.12
C GLN A 254 -19.30 11.40 34.71
N ASP A 255 -18.14 11.20 34.07
CA ASP A 255 -17.44 12.27 33.34
C ASP A 255 -16.02 11.78 33.02
N ILE A 256 -15.84 11.08 31.89
CA ILE A 256 -14.55 11.00 31.19
C ILE A 256 -14.83 11.07 29.70
N GLU A 257 -14.36 12.19 29.15
CA GLU A 257 -14.17 12.65 27.77
C GLU A 257 -14.25 11.62 26.64
N ASP A 258 -14.89 12.07 25.55
CA ASP A 258 -15.01 11.43 24.24
C ASP A 258 -13.65 10.97 23.68
N GLN A 259 -13.26 9.72 23.99
CA GLN A 259 -12.36 8.97 23.11
C GLN A 259 -13.19 8.51 21.91
N GLU A 260 -12.85 9.00 20.71
CA GLU A 260 -13.40 8.48 19.46
C GLU A 260 -13.29 6.95 19.45
N LYS A 261 -14.42 6.25 19.56
CA LYS A 261 -14.48 4.81 19.33
C LYS A 261 -14.03 4.57 17.90
N GLN A 262 -12.79 4.10 17.71
CA GLN A 262 -12.31 3.66 16.40
C GLN A 262 -13.30 2.63 15.82
N GLU A 263 -13.94 3.00 14.71
CA GLU A 263 -14.99 2.21 14.07
C GLU A 263 -14.35 1.00 13.36
N ILE A 264 -14.60 -0.21 13.89
CA ILE A 264 -14.14 -1.46 13.28
C ILE A 264 -15.05 -1.79 12.10
N GLU A 265 -14.46 -1.91 10.92
CA GLU A 265 -15.15 -2.24 9.67
C GLU A 265 -14.88 -3.69 9.27
N THR A 266 -15.96 -4.42 9.00
CA THR A 266 -15.92 -5.82 8.54
C THR A 266 -16.48 -6.00 7.13
N THR A 267 -17.15 -4.97 6.62
CA THR A 267 -17.71 -4.99 5.27
C THR A 267 -16.77 -4.28 4.30
N GLN A 268 -16.63 -4.83 3.10
CA GLN A 268 -15.75 -4.28 2.08
C GLN A 268 -16.05 -2.80 1.75
N ASN A 269 -17.27 -2.30 1.99
CA ASN A 269 -17.76 -0.99 1.49
C ASN A 269 -16.99 0.17 2.10
N ASN A 270 -16.76 0.09 3.41
CA ASN A 270 -16.09 1.13 4.19
C ASN A 270 -14.68 0.71 4.61
N LEU A 271 -14.27 -0.52 4.26
CA LEU A 271 -12.99 -1.07 4.66
C LEU A 271 -11.84 -0.32 3.97
N VAL A 272 -10.97 0.23 4.80
CA VAL A 272 -9.69 0.87 4.47
C VAL A 272 -8.66 0.45 5.52
N ALA A 273 -7.38 0.68 5.23
CA ALA A 273 -6.33 0.42 6.21
C ALA A 273 -6.57 1.23 7.49
N GLY A 274 -6.21 0.68 8.64
CA GLY A 274 -6.47 1.29 9.95
C GLY A 274 -7.87 1.06 10.51
N LYS A 275 -8.80 0.46 9.76
CA LYS A 275 -10.18 0.20 10.22
C LYS A 275 -10.57 -1.27 10.26
N SER A 276 -9.73 -2.16 9.73
CA SER A 276 -10.08 -3.57 9.67
C SER A 276 -10.15 -4.23 11.06
N SER A 277 -10.86 -5.36 11.12
CA SER A 277 -10.88 -6.27 12.26
C SER A 277 -9.72 -7.28 12.27
N ILE A 278 -8.72 -7.14 11.39
CA ILE A 278 -7.58 -8.07 11.32
C ILE A 278 -6.78 -8.00 12.62
N VAL A 279 -6.48 -9.18 13.15
CA VAL A 279 -5.63 -9.42 14.32
C VAL A 279 -4.57 -10.43 13.88
N GLY A 280 -3.30 -10.17 14.18
CA GLY A 280 -2.22 -11.09 13.82
C GLY A 280 -0.85 -10.57 14.20
N GLY A 281 0.16 -11.44 14.08
CA GLY A 281 1.55 -11.10 14.44
C GLY A 281 2.18 -10.02 13.55
N ARG A 282 1.75 -9.91 12.29
CA ARG A 282 2.05 -8.76 11.43
C ARG A 282 1.12 -7.62 11.83
N GLY A 283 1.70 -6.56 12.39
CA GLY A 283 0.97 -5.38 12.87
C GLY A 283 0.47 -4.44 11.77
N THR A 284 0.70 -4.74 10.49
CA THR A 284 0.31 -3.90 9.36
C THR A 284 -0.67 -4.54 8.39
N GLU A 285 -1.42 -3.67 7.72
CA GLU A 285 -2.38 -4.00 6.66
C GLU A 285 -2.28 -3.02 5.48
N ASN A 286 -2.63 -3.52 4.30
CA ASN A 286 -2.69 -2.77 3.05
C ASN A 286 -4.08 -2.96 2.45
N LEU A 287 -4.91 -1.92 2.53
CA LEU A 287 -6.33 -1.97 2.18
C LEU A 287 -6.73 -0.60 1.66
N GLY A 288 -7.27 -0.56 0.45
CA GLY A 288 -7.62 0.68 -0.22
C GLY A 288 -6.47 1.30 -1.02
N LEU A 289 -6.73 2.49 -1.56
CA LEU A 289 -5.78 3.27 -2.34
C LEU A 289 -5.71 4.70 -1.80
N ALA A 290 -4.51 5.26 -1.75
CA ALA A 290 -4.28 6.66 -1.49
C ALA A 290 -4.36 7.46 -2.80
N ILE A 291 -5.14 8.54 -2.81
CA ILE A 291 -5.42 9.37 -3.99
C ILE A 291 -4.66 10.68 -3.89
N PHE A 292 -4.04 11.08 -5.00
CA PHE A 292 -3.31 12.33 -5.12
C PHE A 292 -3.96 13.27 -6.14
N SER A 293 -3.80 14.58 -5.97
CA SER A 293 -3.89 15.54 -7.07
C SER A 293 -2.52 16.16 -7.30
N GLY A 294 -1.92 15.87 -8.45
CA GLY A 294 -0.49 16.12 -8.63
C GLY A 294 0.31 15.34 -7.58
N ASP A 295 1.06 16.03 -6.74
CA ASP A 295 1.93 15.43 -5.73
C ASP A 295 1.36 15.41 -4.31
N LYS A 296 0.13 15.90 -4.10
CA LYS A 296 -0.49 16.00 -2.78
C LYS A 296 -1.56 14.94 -2.59
N TYR A 297 -1.48 14.23 -1.48
CA TYR A 297 -2.53 13.33 -1.01
C TYR A 297 -3.80 14.12 -0.67
N ILE A 298 -4.94 13.69 -1.19
CA ILE A 298 -6.24 14.37 -1.02
C ILE A 298 -7.34 13.47 -0.43
N GLY A 299 -7.07 12.18 -0.27
CA GLY A 299 -8.01 11.23 0.32
C GLY A 299 -7.73 9.79 -0.08
N GLU A 300 -8.68 8.93 0.23
CA GLU A 300 -8.56 7.48 0.06
C GLU A 300 -9.72 6.88 -0.73
N LEU A 301 -9.47 5.69 -1.27
CA LEU A 301 -10.47 4.75 -1.77
C LEU A 301 -10.58 3.54 -0.86
N THR A 302 -11.81 3.04 -0.68
CA THR A 302 -12.11 1.83 0.07
C THR A 302 -11.75 0.58 -0.74
N VAL A 303 -11.89 -0.59 -0.13
CA VAL A 303 -11.69 -1.88 -0.80
C VAL A 303 -12.61 -2.04 -2.02
N TRP A 304 -13.91 -1.72 -1.92
CA TRP A 304 -14.81 -1.80 -3.10
C TRP A 304 -14.41 -0.85 -4.22
N GLU A 305 -14.03 0.37 -3.88
CA GLU A 305 -13.58 1.38 -4.85
C GLU A 305 -12.25 0.96 -5.50
N SER A 306 -11.37 0.27 -4.75
CA SER A 306 -10.12 -0.31 -5.27
C SER A 306 -10.38 -1.50 -6.20
N ILE A 307 -11.40 -2.32 -5.91
CA ILE A 307 -11.87 -3.36 -6.84
C ILE A 307 -12.39 -2.71 -8.12
N CYS A 308 -13.18 -1.65 -8.03
CA CYS A 308 -13.68 -0.90 -9.20
C CYS A 308 -12.53 -0.41 -10.07
N HIS A 309 -11.56 0.28 -9.47
CA HIS A 309 -10.34 0.73 -10.15
C HIS A 309 -9.62 -0.45 -10.83
N SER A 310 -9.38 -1.54 -10.10
CA SER A 310 -8.62 -2.68 -10.62
C SER A 310 -9.34 -3.43 -11.76
N LEU A 311 -10.67 -3.49 -11.72
CA LEU A 311 -11.48 -4.02 -12.82
C LEU A 311 -11.40 -3.13 -14.07
N ILE A 312 -11.42 -1.80 -13.89
CA ILE A 312 -11.32 -0.84 -14.99
C ILE A 312 -9.92 -0.85 -15.60
N THR A 313 -8.86 -0.89 -14.79
CA THR A 313 -7.47 -0.86 -15.26
C THR A 313 -6.92 -2.23 -15.67
N ASN A 314 -7.69 -3.30 -15.46
CA ASN A 314 -7.29 -4.69 -15.73
C ASN A 314 -6.10 -5.15 -14.88
N SER A 315 -6.00 -4.68 -13.64
CA SER A 315 -4.94 -5.04 -12.69
C SER A 315 -5.34 -6.14 -11.71
N ILE A 316 -6.45 -6.84 -11.97
CA ILE A 316 -7.01 -7.89 -11.12
C ILE A 316 -7.27 -9.18 -11.92
N ASP A 317 -6.97 -10.32 -11.30
CA ASP A 317 -7.24 -11.66 -11.85
C ASP A 317 -8.54 -12.22 -11.27
N THR A 318 -8.77 -12.02 -9.97
CA THR A 318 -9.99 -12.44 -9.28
C THR A 318 -10.23 -11.63 -8.00
N CYS A 319 -11.49 -11.59 -7.54
CA CYS A 319 -11.86 -11.15 -6.20
C CYS A 319 -13.09 -11.90 -5.71
N ILE A 320 -13.37 -11.79 -4.41
CA ILE A 320 -14.64 -12.19 -3.82
C ILE A 320 -15.39 -10.91 -3.46
N ILE A 321 -16.66 -10.84 -3.83
CA ILE A 321 -17.55 -9.75 -3.45
C ILE A 321 -18.81 -10.29 -2.77
N SER A 322 -19.38 -9.46 -1.90
CA SER A 322 -20.64 -9.76 -1.26
C SER A 322 -21.81 -9.04 -1.97
N VAL A 323 -22.85 -9.81 -2.29
CA VAL A 323 -24.05 -9.35 -3.01
C VAL A 323 -25.29 -9.75 -2.21
N GLU A 324 -26.31 -8.90 -2.15
CA GLU A 324 -27.60 -9.28 -1.55
C GLU A 324 -28.21 -10.48 -2.30
N ASP A 325 -28.68 -11.48 -1.55
CA ASP A 325 -29.34 -12.65 -2.11
C ASP A 325 -30.73 -12.25 -2.65
N PRO A 326 -30.98 -12.29 -3.97
CA PRO A 326 -32.28 -11.92 -4.52
C PRO A 326 -33.40 -12.92 -4.18
N LEU A 327 -33.07 -14.06 -3.57
CA LEU A 327 -34.02 -15.11 -3.19
C LEU A 327 -34.26 -15.17 -1.68
N VAL A 328 -33.39 -14.57 -0.86
CA VAL A 328 -33.52 -14.58 0.61
C VAL A 328 -33.30 -13.19 1.18
N GLU A 329 -34.35 -12.66 1.80
CA GLU A 329 -34.31 -11.34 2.42
C GLU A 329 -33.23 -11.26 3.51
N ASN A 330 -32.49 -10.14 3.53
CA ASN A 330 -31.44 -9.84 4.52
C ASN A 330 -30.30 -10.86 4.57
N LYS A 331 -30.05 -11.60 3.48
CA LYS A 331 -28.88 -12.46 3.34
C LYS A 331 -27.99 -11.99 2.21
N GLN A 332 -26.71 -12.35 2.33
CA GLN A 332 -25.70 -12.09 1.31
C GLN A 332 -25.20 -13.40 0.70
N LEU A 333 -24.76 -13.30 -0.54
CA LEU A 333 -24.04 -14.32 -1.29
C LEU A 333 -22.63 -13.80 -1.56
N GLU A 334 -21.64 -14.63 -1.26
CA GLU A 334 -20.26 -14.44 -1.66
C GLU A 334 -20.07 -14.97 -3.08
N ILE A 335 -19.69 -14.06 -3.97
CA ILE A 335 -19.50 -14.30 -5.40
C ILE A 335 -18.02 -14.10 -5.72
N GLN A 336 -17.38 -15.13 -6.25
CA GLN A 336 -16.04 -14.99 -6.84
C GLN A 336 -16.19 -14.42 -8.24
N LEU A 337 -15.54 -13.29 -8.52
CA LEU A 337 -15.48 -12.67 -9.83
C LEU A 337 -14.11 -12.83 -10.46
N SER A 338 -14.09 -12.95 -11.79
CA SER A 338 -12.89 -12.87 -12.63
C SER A 338 -13.20 -12.17 -13.95
N PRO A 339 -12.31 -11.29 -14.46
CA PRO A 339 -12.45 -10.74 -15.80
C PRO A 339 -12.41 -11.83 -16.87
N ASN A 340 -13.43 -11.88 -17.74
CA ASN A 340 -13.46 -12.80 -18.88
C ASN A 340 -12.73 -12.20 -20.11
N LYS A 341 -12.81 -10.88 -20.26
CA LYS A 341 -12.03 -10.12 -21.24
C LYS A 341 -11.63 -8.79 -20.62
N LYS A 342 -10.63 -8.14 -21.22
CA LYS A 342 -10.20 -6.81 -20.79
C LYS A 342 -11.37 -5.83 -20.84
N SER A 343 -11.43 -4.96 -19.84
CA SER A 343 -12.31 -3.80 -19.80
C SER A 343 -12.10 -2.95 -21.05
N LYS A 344 -13.16 -2.25 -21.45
CA LYS A 344 -13.11 -1.33 -22.58
C LYS A 344 -13.64 0.03 -22.17
N ILE A 345 -12.79 1.03 -22.28
CA ILE A 345 -13.14 2.44 -22.07
C ILE A 345 -13.32 3.09 -23.45
N THR A 346 -14.48 3.68 -23.69
CA THR A 346 -14.75 4.48 -24.89
C THR A 346 -15.44 5.77 -24.52
N SER A 347 -15.08 6.85 -25.21
CA SER A 347 -15.70 8.15 -24.95
C SER A 347 -16.25 8.78 -26.22
N ASN A 348 -17.29 9.61 -26.05
CA ASN A 348 -17.75 10.57 -27.03
C ASN A 348 -17.94 11.96 -26.39
N ILE A 349 -18.02 12.98 -27.24
CA ILE A 349 -18.29 14.36 -26.82
C ILE A 349 -19.56 14.81 -27.54
N GLU A 350 -20.61 15.11 -26.78
CA GLU A 350 -21.90 15.55 -27.30
C GLU A 350 -22.28 16.86 -26.62
N ASN A 351 -22.59 17.90 -27.43
CA ASN A 351 -22.95 19.24 -26.93
C ASN A 351 -21.94 19.82 -25.90
N GLY A 352 -20.68 19.44 -26.01
CA GLY A 352 -19.61 19.89 -25.10
C GLY A 352 -19.46 19.07 -23.81
N ALA A 353 -20.37 18.14 -23.52
CA ALA A 353 -20.30 17.19 -22.41
C ALA A 353 -19.53 15.92 -22.83
N ILE A 354 -18.78 15.34 -21.89
CA ILE A 354 -18.05 14.09 -22.08
C ILE A 354 -18.96 12.95 -21.63
N ASN A 355 -19.17 11.93 -22.49
CA ASN A 355 -19.77 10.67 -22.05
C ASN A 355 -18.73 9.56 -22.14
N ILE A 356 -18.42 8.96 -20.99
CA ILE A 356 -17.47 7.88 -20.80
C ILE A 356 -18.27 6.59 -20.64
N ASN A 357 -18.00 5.62 -21.50
CA ASN A 357 -18.64 4.31 -21.49
C ASN A 357 -17.61 3.25 -21.12
N ILE A 358 -17.92 2.47 -20.08
CA ILE A 358 -17.06 1.42 -19.54
C ILE A 358 -17.78 0.09 -19.68
N GLU A 359 -17.18 -0.83 -20.44
CA GLU A 359 -17.70 -2.18 -20.61
C GLU A 359 -16.88 -3.16 -19.79
N LEU A 360 -17.51 -3.84 -18.82
CA LEU A 360 -16.90 -4.90 -18.01
C LEU A 360 -17.58 -6.22 -18.32
N ASN A 361 -16.79 -7.27 -18.53
CA ASN A 361 -17.32 -8.61 -18.82
C ASN A 361 -16.66 -9.61 -17.90
N LEU A 362 -17.45 -10.16 -17.01
CA LEU A 362 -16.99 -10.92 -15.85
C LEU A 362 -17.60 -12.32 -15.88
N ILE A 363 -16.82 -13.28 -15.44
CA ILE A 363 -17.29 -14.60 -15.03
C ILE A 363 -17.44 -14.58 -13.51
N ALA A 364 -18.49 -15.22 -13.02
CA ALA A 364 -18.82 -15.29 -11.61
C ALA A 364 -19.07 -16.73 -11.15
N ASN A 365 -18.61 -17.09 -9.96
CA ASN A 365 -18.94 -18.35 -9.29
C ASN A 365 -19.57 -18.05 -7.93
N ILE A 366 -20.63 -18.77 -7.58
CA ILE A 366 -21.25 -18.67 -6.25
C ILE A 366 -20.42 -19.51 -5.26
N ILE A 367 -19.96 -18.91 -4.16
CA ILE A 367 -19.12 -19.58 -3.16
C ILE A 367 -19.93 -19.97 -1.92
N SER A 368 -20.85 -19.11 -1.49
CA SER A 368 -21.72 -19.37 -0.34
C SER A 368 -23.14 -19.73 -0.80
N LEU A 369 -23.76 -20.73 -0.18
CA LEU A 369 -25.12 -21.16 -0.51
C LEU A 369 -26.03 -21.07 0.73
N ASN A 370 -27.26 -20.63 0.52
CA ASN A 370 -28.34 -20.77 1.49
C ASN A 370 -29.09 -22.11 1.30
N SER A 371 -29.54 -22.72 2.40
CA SER A 371 -30.30 -23.97 2.37
C SER A 371 -31.64 -23.82 1.62
N ASN A 372 -32.10 -24.91 1.00
CA ASN A 372 -33.39 -25.01 0.30
C ASN A 372 -33.53 -24.17 -0.99
N ILE A 373 -32.44 -23.70 -1.59
CA ILE A 373 -32.44 -23.05 -2.90
C ILE A 373 -31.70 -23.92 -3.91
N ASN A 374 -32.29 -24.07 -5.10
CA ASN A 374 -31.62 -24.72 -6.22
C ASN A 374 -30.81 -23.70 -7.03
N TYR A 375 -29.50 -23.68 -6.82
CA TYR A 375 -28.55 -22.80 -7.52
C TYR A 375 -28.11 -23.31 -8.89
N GLU A 376 -28.58 -24.49 -9.30
CA GLU A 376 -28.37 -25.02 -10.65
C GLU A 376 -29.48 -24.57 -11.62
N ASP A 377 -30.57 -24.01 -11.09
CA ASP A 377 -31.68 -23.54 -11.92
C ASP A 377 -31.33 -22.26 -12.67
N THR A 378 -31.66 -22.23 -13.97
CA THR A 378 -31.34 -21.11 -14.85
C THR A 378 -32.01 -19.80 -14.41
N ASP A 379 -33.22 -19.83 -13.87
CA ASP A 379 -33.91 -18.62 -13.37
C ASP A 379 -33.21 -18.08 -12.11
N THR A 380 -32.83 -18.98 -11.19
CA THR A 380 -31.99 -18.64 -10.02
C THR A 380 -30.68 -17.97 -10.45
N ILE A 381 -29.94 -18.60 -11.37
CA ILE A 381 -28.66 -18.10 -11.88
C ILE A 381 -28.84 -16.72 -12.51
N ASN A 382 -29.88 -16.51 -13.32
CA ASN A 382 -30.15 -15.22 -13.96
C ASN A 382 -30.50 -14.11 -12.96
N LYS A 383 -31.25 -14.43 -11.90
CA LYS A 383 -31.57 -13.48 -10.82
C LYS A 383 -30.30 -13.05 -10.08
N ILE A 384 -29.44 -14.00 -9.71
CA ILE A 384 -28.18 -13.71 -9.00
C ILE A 384 -27.22 -12.94 -9.92
N SER A 385 -27.15 -13.28 -11.21
CA SER A 385 -26.36 -12.54 -12.20
C SER A 385 -26.84 -11.08 -12.29
N THR A 386 -28.15 -10.87 -12.38
CA THR A 386 -28.75 -9.52 -12.42
C THR A 386 -28.47 -8.74 -11.14
N ALA A 387 -28.63 -9.37 -9.96
CA ALA A 387 -28.32 -8.74 -8.68
C ALA A 387 -26.83 -8.34 -8.58
N THR A 388 -25.93 -9.22 -9.05
CA THR A 388 -24.49 -8.95 -9.07
C THR A 388 -24.13 -7.79 -10.01
N GLN A 389 -24.73 -7.75 -11.21
CA GLN A 389 -24.56 -6.63 -12.15
C GLN A 389 -25.03 -5.31 -11.54
N ASN A 390 -26.22 -5.30 -10.91
CA ASN A 390 -26.77 -4.10 -10.29
C ASN A 390 -25.85 -3.60 -9.17
N ARG A 391 -25.43 -4.50 -8.27
CA ARG A 391 -24.49 -4.21 -7.18
C ARG A 391 -23.19 -3.58 -7.71
N LEU A 392 -22.60 -4.15 -8.76
CA LEU A 392 -21.38 -3.62 -9.37
C LEU A 392 -21.58 -2.25 -10.01
N ASN A 393 -22.67 -2.05 -10.76
CA ASN A 393 -22.98 -0.76 -11.37
C ASN A 393 -23.18 0.32 -10.31
N ASP A 394 -23.84 0.00 -9.19
CA ASP A 394 -24.05 0.94 -8.09
C ASP A 394 -22.72 1.36 -7.43
N GLU A 395 -21.81 0.43 -7.17
CA GLU A 395 -20.48 0.75 -6.63
C GLU A 395 -19.60 1.51 -7.63
N LEU A 396 -19.66 1.16 -8.92
CA LEU A 396 -18.94 1.89 -9.97
C LEU A 396 -19.43 3.33 -10.05
N ASN A 397 -20.74 3.57 -9.96
CA ASN A 397 -21.30 4.93 -9.94
C ASN A 397 -20.81 5.73 -8.73
N LYS A 398 -20.80 5.15 -7.53
CA LYS A 398 -20.23 5.79 -6.33
C LYS A 398 -18.74 6.09 -6.49
N TYR A 399 -17.99 5.15 -7.07
CA TYR A 399 -16.58 5.31 -7.38
C TYR A 399 -16.35 6.49 -8.34
N PHE A 400 -17.11 6.61 -9.43
CA PHE A 400 -17.02 7.75 -10.37
C PHE A 400 -17.43 9.08 -9.72
N ASP A 401 -18.45 9.08 -8.87
CA ASP A 401 -18.81 10.26 -8.07
C ASP A 401 -17.63 10.71 -7.21
N LYS A 402 -16.95 9.77 -6.55
CA LYS A 402 -15.84 10.07 -5.66
C LYS A 402 -14.59 10.55 -6.43
N THR A 403 -14.17 9.84 -7.48
CA THR A 403 -12.95 10.20 -8.23
C THR A 403 -13.16 11.43 -9.10
N ALA A 404 -14.15 11.44 -9.99
CA ALA A 404 -14.35 12.51 -10.94
C ALA A 404 -15.01 13.76 -10.32
N ARG A 405 -16.01 13.59 -9.42
CA ARG A 405 -16.80 14.74 -8.94
C ARG A 405 -16.28 15.32 -7.63
N LYS A 406 -15.96 14.48 -6.65
CA LYS A 406 -15.44 14.90 -5.34
C LYS A 406 -13.96 15.26 -5.42
N TYR A 407 -13.13 14.35 -5.92
CA TYR A 407 -11.67 14.56 -5.99
C TYR A 407 -11.22 15.28 -7.25
N ASN A 408 -11.99 15.22 -8.35
CA ASN A 408 -11.66 15.81 -9.64
C ASN A 408 -10.31 15.31 -10.19
N VAL A 409 -10.14 14.00 -10.17
CA VAL A 409 -8.93 13.29 -10.61
C VAL A 409 -9.27 12.25 -11.68
N ASP A 410 -8.34 12.00 -12.60
CA ASP A 410 -8.40 10.87 -13.55
C ASP A 410 -7.32 9.84 -13.20
N ILE A 411 -7.70 8.82 -12.42
CA ILE A 411 -6.79 7.73 -12.03
C ILE A 411 -6.93 6.51 -12.96
N ASP A 412 -7.94 6.50 -13.84
CA ASP A 412 -8.24 5.40 -14.77
C ASP A 412 -7.86 5.72 -16.24
N LYS A 413 -7.31 6.92 -16.47
CA LYS A 413 -6.85 7.44 -17.76
C LYS A 413 -7.94 7.53 -18.83
N TYR A 414 -9.14 7.97 -18.44
CA TYR A 414 -10.25 8.22 -19.37
C TYR A 414 -9.86 9.18 -20.50
N TYR A 415 -8.98 10.15 -20.23
CA TYR A 415 -8.50 11.13 -21.20
C TYR A 415 -7.94 10.49 -22.48
N LEU A 416 -7.30 9.31 -22.40
CA LEU A 416 -6.73 8.61 -23.56
C LEU A 416 -7.79 8.31 -24.62
N SER A 417 -9.00 7.96 -24.20
CA SER A 417 -10.12 7.66 -25.11
C SER A 417 -10.72 8.91 -25.76
N ILE A 418 -10.41 10.09 -25.23
CA ILE A 418 -10.91 11.41 -25.65
C ILE A 418 -9.92 12.08 -26.62
N LEU A 419 -8.62 11.80 -26.51
CA LEU A 419 -7.58 12.39 -27.37
C LEU A 419 -7.86 12.27 -28.87
N LYS A 420 -8.56 11.21 -29.31
CA LYS A 420 -8.97 11.03 -30.72
C LYS A 420 -9.79 12.20 -31.30
N TYR A 421 -10.43 13.02 -30.47
CA TYR A 421 -11.19 14.21 -30.89
C TYR A 421 -10.30 15.45 -31.08
N PHE A 422 -9.03 15.40 -30.68
CA PHE A 422 -8.12 16.54 -30.66
C PHE A 422 -6.80 16.19 -31.36
N PRO A 423 -6.69 16.44 -32.68
CA PRO A 423 -5.46 16.17 -33.43
C PRO A 423 -4.23 16.95 -32.95
N TYR A 424 -4.43 18.05 -32.23
CA TYR A 424 -3.38 18.92 -31.71
C TYR A 424 -3.53 19.12 -30.21
N GLN A 425 -2.42 19.04 -29.47
CA GLN A 425 -2.38 19.22 -28.01
C GLN A 425 -3.05 20.53 -27.57
N LYS A 426 -2.75 21.64 -28.25
CA LYS A 426 -3.34 22.95 -27.94
C LYS A 426 -4.87 22.95 -27.96
N ASN A 427 -5.49 22.16 -28.84
CA ASN A 427 -6.95 22.06 -28.91
C ASN A 427 -7.51 21.28 -27.71
N PHE A 428 -6.77 20.28 -27.24
CA PHE A 428 -7.11 19.52 -26.05
C PHE A 428 -6.92 20.34 -24.77
N ASP A 429 -5.82 21.10 -24.67
CA ASP A 429 -5.59 22.01 -23.54
C ASP A 429 -6.72 23.05 -23.44
N ASN A 430 -7.12 23.63 -24.58
CA ASN A 430 -8.25 24.57 -24.66
C ASN A 430 -9.61 23.93 -24.34
N PHE A 431 -9.75 22.61 -24.49
CA PHE A 431 -10.99 21.91 -24.13
C PHE A 431 -11.20 21.83 -22.62
N ASN A 432 -10.14 22.05 -21.83
CA ASN A 432 -10.14 22.00 -20.38
C ASN A 432 -10.69 20.69 -19.83
N TYR A 433 -10.03 19.58 -20.21
CA TYR A 433 -10.47 18.23 -19.86
C TYR A 433 -10.76 18.05 -18.37
N LYS A 434 -9.84 18.50 -17.49
CA LYS A 434 -9.97 18.34 -16.04
C LYS A 434 -11.21 19.03 -15.47
N GLU A 435 -11.60 20.21 -15.99
CA GLU A 435 -12.85 20.86 -15.58
C GLU A 435 -14.08 20.08 -16.05
N LYS A 436 -14.03 19.56 -17.28
CA LYS A 436 -15.16 18.83 -17.88
C LYS A 436 -15.35 17.43 -17.31
N LEU A 437 -14.29 16.78 -16.84
CA LEU A 437 -14.35 15.48 -16.19
C LEU A 437 -15.30 15.49 -14.99
N LYS A 438 -15.30 16.57 -14.21
CA LYS A 438 -16.20 16.77 -13.06
C LYS A 438 -17.68 16.63 -13.40
N ASN A 439 -18.05 16.96 -14.65
CA ASN A 439 -19.43 16.91 -15.14
C ASN A 439 -19.61 15.83 -16.22
N ALA A 440 -18.68 14.89 -16.34
CA ALA A 440 -18.78 13.81 -17.31
C ALA A 440 -19.92 12.86 -16.93
N ASN A 441 -20.59 12.32 -17.96
CA ASN A 441 -21.55 11.24 -17.80
C ASN A 441 -20.81 9.91 -17.87
N PHE A 442 -20.98 9.08 -16.85
CA PHE A 442 -20.41 7.74 -16.80
C PHE A 442 -21.51 6.72 -17.05
N ASN A 443 -21.31 5.88 -18.06
CA ASN A 443 -22.19 4.77 -18.38
C ASN A 443 -21.41 3.47 -18.20
N CYS A 444 -21.72 2.72 -17.15
CA CYS A 444 -21.15 1.39 -16.97
C CYS A 444 -22.11 0.33 -17.51
N ASN A 445 -21.55 -0.60 -18.28
CA ASN A 445 -22.25 -1.80 -18.71
C ASN A 445 -21.47 -3.02 -18.22
N THR A 446 -21.86 -3.52 -17.06
CA THR A 446 -21.33 -4.77 -16.51
C THR A 446 -22.15 -5.96 -17.00
N HIS A 447 -21.49 -6.87 -17.71
CA HIS A 447 -22.04 -8.18 -18.03
C HIS A 447 -21.41 -9.24 -17.11
N VAL A 448 -22.24 -9.92 -16.32
CA VAL A 448 -21.79 -10.96 -15.37
C VAL A 448 -22.40 -12.29 -15.78
N ASN A 449 -21.55 -13.23 -16.20
CA ASN A 449 -21.96 -14.59 -16.48
C ASN A 449 -21.66 -15.49 -15.29
N ILE A 450 -22.70 -15.96 -14.59
CA ILE A 450 -22.53 -16.91 -13.50
C ILE A 450 -22.38 -18.32 -14.08
N ILE A 451 -21.27 -18.96 -13.73
CA ILE A 451 -21.04 -20.38 -14.00
C ILE A 451 -21.44 -21.13 -12.73
N SER A 452 -22.28 -22.15 -12.89
CA SER A 452 -22.75 -22.98 -11.76
C SER A 452 -21.56 -23.47 -10.93
N SER A 453 -21.66 -23.28 -9.61
CA SER A 453 -20.59 -23.58 -8.66
C SER A 453 -20.21 -25.06 -8.69
N LEU A 454 -18.91 -25.36 -8.63
CA LEU A 454 -18.35 -26.73 -8.46
C LEU A 454 -18.66 -27.37 -7.09
N LEU A 455 -19.68 -26.89 -6.38
CA LEU A 455 -20.05 -27.39 -5.05
C LEU A 455 -20.95 -28.61 -5.21
N ILE A 456 -20.59 -29.70 -4.53
CA ILE A 456 -21.35 -30.94 -4.51
C ILE A 456 -22.68 -30.67 -3.78
N THR A 457 -23.75 -30.44 -4.53
CA THR A 457 -25.11 -30.08 -4.07
C THR A 457 -25.98 -31.28 -3.71
N LYS A 458 -25.41 -32.50 -3.62
CA LYS A 458 -26.15 -33.72 -3.26
C LYS A 458 -25.60 -34.37 -1.99
N THR A 459 -26.17 -34.00 -0.85
CA THR A 459 -26.32 -34.88 0.31
C THR A 459 -27.71 -34.75 0.87
#